data_AF-A0A2G1Y1J0-F1
#
_entry.id   AF-A0A2G1Y1J0-F1
#
_cell.length_a   1.000
_cell.length_b   1.000
_cell.length_c   1.000
_cell.angle_alpha   90.00
_cell.angle_beta   90.00
_cell.angle_gamma   90.00
#
_symmetry.space_group_name_H-M   'P 1'
#
loop_
_entity.id
_entity.type
_entity.pdbx_description
1 polymer ?
#
loop_
_entity_poly.entity_id
_entity_poly.type
_entity_poly.pdbx_seq_one_letter_code
_entity_poly.pdbx_strand_id
1 'polypeptide(L)'
;MLNLKNPNLYNNRELSWLQFNTRVLKQAQDESLPLLERLKFLAIYGTNLDEFYMIRVAGLKKLFAAGIIVSGADKLTPLQQLREIRSYLHQEQQVVEHCRTEILKKLEDESVSVKSYDEVNNQDKHKLNQFFNENIYPVIIPIAIDATHPFPHLNNLSFGLIVKLQDLDDESIERFGLIRVPRVLERFVELENGTYIPIESLVAQHVEDLFPGFTLLKYAAFRVTRNADIAIEEEEADDFMEILEEGLKLRR
;
A
#
# COMPACT_ATOMS: atom_id res chain seq x y z
N MET A 1 -48.28 -15.81 4.05
CA MET A 1 -47.02 -16.40 4.54
C MET A 1 -45.85 -15.74 3.83
N LEU A 2 -44.80 -15.36 4.56
CA LEU A 2 -43.59 -14.81 3.97
C LEU A 2 -42.86 -15.92 3.18
N ASN A 3 -42.52 -15.68 1.91
CA ASN A 3 -41.75 -16.65 1.12
C ASN A 3 -40.26 -16.49 1.41
N LEU A 4 -39.71 -17.34 2.28
CA LEU A 4 -38.29 -17.34 2.66
C LEU A 4 -37.32 -17.66 1.51
N LYS A 5 -37.82 -18.02 0.31
CA LYS A 5 -36.98 -18.18 -0.89
C LYS A 5 -36.80 -16.88 -1.68
N ASN A 6 -37.42 -15.79 -1.26
CA ASN A 6 -37.29 -14.48 -1.91
C ASN A 6 -35.91 -13.88 -1.59
N PRO A 7 -35.01 -13.71 -2.58
CA PRO A 7 -33.66 -13.18 -2.35
C PRO A 7 -33.65 -11.77 -1.75
N ASN A 8 -34.67 -10.96 -2.02
CA ASN A 8 -34.80 -9.59 -1.53
C ASN A 8 -35.00 -9.50 0.00
N LEU A 9 -35.19 -10.63 0.68
CA LEU A 9 -35.26 -10.71 2.14
C LEU A 9 -33.87 -10.80 2.80
N TYR A 10 -32.80 -10.95 2.02
CA TYR A 10 -31.44 -11.17 2.50
C TYR A 10 -30.50 -10.08 2.00
N ASN A 11 -29.62 -9.63 2.89
CA ASN A 11 -28.51 -8.75 2.50
C ASN A 11 -27.31 -9.59 2.09
N ASN A 12 -26.58 -9.12 1.07
CA ASN A 12 -25.31 -9.71 0.70
C ASN A 12 -24.30 -9.57 1.84
N ARG A 13 -23.59 -10.66 2.16
CA ARG A 13 -22.62 -10.69 3.25
C ARG A 13 -21.47 -9.70 3.05
N GLU A 14 -20.94 -9.64 1.84
CA GLU A 14 -19.74 -8.84 1.53
C GLU A 14 -20.08 -7.35 1.50
N LEU A 15 -21.24 -6.97 0.94
CA LEU A 15 -21.73 -5.59 1.03
C LEU A 15 -22.07 -5.18 2.46
N SER A 16 -22.64 -6.10 3.25
CA SER A 16 -22.91 -5.84 4.67
C SER A 16 -21.62 -5.61 5.45
N TRP A 17 -20.54 -6.34 5.09
CA TRP A 17 -19.21 -6.11 5.65
C TRP A 17 -18.65 -4.74 5.24
N LEU A 18 -18.79 -4.35 3.97
CA LEU A 18 -18.39 -3.00 3.53
C LEU A 18 -19.13 -1.90 4.29
N GLN A 19 -20.45 -2.05 4.49
CA GLN A 19 -21.24 -1.12 5.30
C GLN A 19 -20.80 -1.07 6.76
N PHE A 20 -20.26 -2.17 7.30
CA PHE A 20 -19.60 -2.14 8.60
C PHE A 20 -18.34 -1.28 8.55
N ASN A 21 -17.47 -1.47 7.55
CA ASN A 21 -16.25 -0.66 7.43
C ASN A 21 -16.57 0.82 7.14
N THR A 22 -17.67 1.14 6.45
CA THR A 22 -18.18 2.51 6.30
C THR A 22 -18.47 3.17 7.66
N ARG A 23 -18.91 2.41 8.68
CA ARG A 23 -19.09 2.96 10.03
C ARG A 23 -17.76 3.30 10.70
N VAL A 24 -16.69 2.58 10.40
CA VAL A 24 -15.32 2.93 10.82
C VAL A 24 -14.88 4.21 10.12
N LEU A 25 -15.10 4.33 8.80
CA LEU A 25 -14.82 5.56 8.06
C LEU A 25 -15.57 6.78 8.62
N LYS A 26 -16.82 6.60 9.07
CA LYS A 26 -17.58 7.67 9.74
C LYS A 26 -16.94 8.17 11.02
N GLN A 27 -16.18 7.35 11.75
CA GLN A 27 -15.43 7.84 12.92
C GLN A 27 -14.31 8.80 12.49
N ALA A 28 -13.68 8.59 11.34
CA ALA A 28 -12.72 9.57 10.80
C ALA A 28 -13.37 10.91 10.42
N GLN A 29 -14.68 10.95 10.19
CA GLN A 29 -15.44 12.16 9.87
C GLN A 29 -16.00 12.86 11.12
N ASP A 30 -15.91 12.25 12.29
CA ASP A 30 -16.46 12.81 13.52
C ASP A 30 -15.55 13.93 14.05
N GLU A 31 -15.99 15.18 13.88
CA GLU A 31 -15.24 16.37 14.33
C GLU A 31 -15.16 16.50 15.86
N SER A 32 -15.90 15.69 16.63
CA SER A 32 -15.75 15.65 18.09
C SER A 32 -14.50 14.89 18.53
N LEU A 33 -13.89 14.11 17.64
CA LEU A 33 -12.66 13.37 17.90
C LEU A 33 -11.41 14.20 17.58
N PRO A 34 -10.32 14.03 18.36
CA PRO A 34 -9.03 14.63 18.01
C PRO A 34 -8.54 14.23 16.62
N LEU A 35 -7.83 15.13 15.94
CA LEU A 35 -7.38 14.93 14.55
C LEU A 35 -6.57 13.64 14.35
N LEU A 36 -5.67 13.32 15.28
CA LEU A 36 -4.88 12.09 15.22
C LEU A 36 -5.73 10.83 15.44
N GLU A 37 -6.79 10.89 16.25
CA GLU A 37 -7.74 9.77 16.39
C GLU A 37 -8.53 9.57 15.10
N ARG A 38 -8.95 10.65 14.45
CA ARG A 38 -9.60 10.58 13.12
C ARG A 38 -8.66 9.97 12.08
N LEU A 39 -7.37 10.32 12.09
CA LEU A 39 -6.36 9.74 11.21
C LEU A 39 -6.13 8.24 11.51
N LYS A 40 -6.13 7.84 12.78
CA LYS A 40 -6.09 6.41 13.17
C LYS A 40 -7.30 5.64 12.62
N PHE A 41 -8.50 6.21 12.64
CA PHE A 41 -9.67 5.56 12.04
C PHE A 41 -9.55 5.37 10.52
N LEU A 42 -8.91 6.31 9.80
CA LEU A 42 -8.57 6.10 8.38
C LEU A 42 -7.59 4.93 8.20
N ALA A 43 -6.58 4.82 9.07
CA ALA A 43 -5.65 3.69 9.04
C ALA A 43 -6.37 2.36 9.32
N ILE A 44 -7.23 2.30 10.34
CA ILE A 44 -8.04 1.11 10.67
C ILE A 44 -8.95 0.73 9.50
N TYR A 45 -9.62 1.70 8.87
CA TYR A 45 -10.43 1.46 7.68
C TYR A 45 -9.62 0.81 6.55
N GLY A 46 -8.40 1.31 6.30
CA GLY A 46 -7.48 0.76 5.30
C GLY A 46 -7.01 -0.65 5.63
N THR A 47 -6.61 -0.92 6.88
CA THR A 47 -6.22 -2.26 7.34
C THR A 47 -7.36 -3.27 7.22
N ASN A 48 -8.58 -2.89 7.64
CA ASN A 48 -9.76 -3.73 7.46
C ASN A 48 -9.99 -4.05 5.97
N LEU A 49 -9.82 -3.04 5.11
CA LEU A 49 -10.00 -3.22 3.68
C LEU A 49 -8.94 -4.16 3.08
N ASP A 50 -7.70 -4.10 3.55
CA ASP A 50 -6.66 -5.06 3.17
C ASP A 50 -7.11 -6.49 3.49
N GLU A 51 -7.54 -6.78 4.71
CA GLU A 51 -8.04 -8.10 5.09
C GLU A 51 -9.23 -8.54 4.23
N PHE A 52 -10.16 -7.63 3.95
CA PHE A 52 -11.30 -7.90 3.08
C PHE A 52 -10.87 -8.28 1.67
N TYR A 53 -9.87 -7.61 1.09
CA TYR A 53 -9.34 -7.97 -0.21
C TYR A 53 -8.61 -9.32 -0.18
N MET A 54 -7.75 -9.51 0.82
CA MET A 54 -6.94 -10.71 0.97
C MET A 54 -7.79 -11.98 1.16
N ILE A 55 -8.94 -11.87 1.84
CA ILE A 55 -9.79 -13.02 2.18
C ILE A 55 -11.05 -13.07 1.32
N ARG A 56 -11.90 -12.03 1.37
CA ARG A 56 -13.25 -12.05 0.77
C ARG A 56 -13.20 -11.90 -0.74
N VAL A 57 -12.49 -10.89 -1.24
CA VAL A 57 -12.37 -10.65 -2.69
C VAL A 57 -11.59 -11.79 -3.36
N ALA A 58 -10.55 -12.32 -2.71
CA ALA A 58 -9.84 -13.50 -3.18
C ALA A 58 -10.76 -14.73 -3.28
N GLY A 59 -11.58 -14.99 -2.25
CA GLY A 59 -12.58 -16.07 -2.27
C GLY A 59 -13.60 -15.93 -3.41
N LEU A 60 -14.12 -14.72 -3.65
CA LEU A 60 -15.03 -14.45 -4.77
C LEU A 60 -14.35 -14.65 -6.13
N LYS A 61 -13.08 -14.25 -6.28
CA LYS A 61 -12.30 -14.50 -7.51
C LYS A 61 -12.11 -16.00 -7.76
N LYS A 62 -11.84 -16.79 -6.70
CA LYS A 62 -11.75 -18.27 -6.79
C LYS A 62 -13.08 -18.87 -7.27
N LEU A 63 -14.21 -18.47 -6.67
CA LEU A 63 -15.54 -18.95 -7.08
C LEU A 63 -15.87 -18.58 -8.53
N PHE A 64 -15.53 -17.35 -8.94
CA PHE A 64 -15.72 -16.91 -10.31
C PHE A 64 -14.89 -17.74 -11.31
N ALA A 65 -13.61 -17.98 -11.01
CA ALA A 65 -12.73 -18.79 -11.85
C ALA A 65 -13.21 -20.25 -11.96
N ALA A 66 -13.87 -20.79 -10.92
CA ALA A 66 -14.48 -22.11 -10.92
C ALA A 66 -15.85 -22.17 -11.65
N GLY A 67 -16.34 -21.06 -12.22
CA GLY A 67 -17.60 -21.02 -12.97
C GLY A 67 -18.85 -21.09 -12.10
N ILE A 68 -18.76 -20.78 -10.81
CA ILE A 68 -19.92 -20.76 -9.91
C ILE A 68 -20.83 -19.58 -10.24
N ILE A 69 -22.10 -19.86 -10.52
CA ILE A 69 -23.07 -18.85 -10.99
C ILE A 69 -24.07 -18.37 -9.93
N VAL A 70 -24.13 -18.97 -8.74
CA VAL A 70 -24.97 -18.50 -7.62
C VAL A 70 -24.21 -18.69 -6.32
N SER A 71 -24.15 -17.65 -5.50
CA SER A 71 -23.58 -17.71 -4.15
C SER A 71 -24.53 -17.05 -3.16
N GLY A 72 -24.87 -17.73 -2.07
CA GLY A 72 -25.68 -17.18 -0.97
C GLY A 72 -27.19 -17.21 -1.19
N ALA A 73 -27.93 -16.70 -0.18
CA ALA A 73 -29.39 -16.64 -0.16
C ALA A 73 -29.96 -15.45 -0.96
N ASP A 74 -29.15 -14.41 -1.15
CA ASP A 74 -29.36 -13.23 -1.99
C ASP A 74 -29.22 -13.52 -3.49
N LYS A 75 -28.70 -14.71 -3.85
CA LYS A 75 -28.53 -15.22 -5.22
C LYS A 75 -27.64 -14.37 -6.14
N LEU A 76 -26.83 -13.47 -5.59
CA LEU A 76 -25.85 -12.74 -6.39
C LEU A 76 -24.74 -13.66 -6.88
N THR A 77 -24.37 -13.55 -8.16
CA THR A 77 -23.23 -14.28 -8.70
C THR A 77 -21.91 -13.69 -8.17
N PRO A 78 -20.81 -14.46 -8.10
CA PRO A 78 -19.51 -13.92 -7.70
C PRO A 78 -19.07 -12.70 -8.54
N LEU A 79 -19.34 -12.72 -9.84
CA LEU A 79 -19.03 -11.60 -10.74
C LEU A 79 -19.87 -10.35 -10.43
N GLN A 80 -21.16 -10.52 -10.10
CA GLN A 80 -22.01 -9.40 -9.68
C GLN A 80 -21.50 -8.81 -8.38
N GLN A 81 -21.19 -9.64 -7.38
CA GLN A 81 -20.63 -9.18 -6.10
C GLN A 81 -19.31 -8.42 -6.31
N LEU A 82 -18.38 -8.93 -7.12
CA LEU A 82 -17.12 -8.24 -7.42
C LEU A 82 -17.35 -6.86 -8.08
N ARG A 83 -18.35 -6.73 -8.96
CA ARG A 83 -18.71 -5.45 -9.59
C ARG A 83 -19.32 -4.48 -8.60
N GLU A 84 -20.22 -4.95 -7.75
CA GLU A 84 -20.86 -4.13 -6.73
C GLU A 84 -19.85 -3.66 -5.68
N ILE A 85 -18.98 -4.55 -5.19
CA ILE A 85 -17.85 -4.21 -4.30
C ILE A 85 -16.97 -3.12 -4.95
N ARG A 86 -16.57 -3.29 -6.21
CA ARG A 86 -15.74 -2.30 -6.91
C ARG A 86 -16.45 -0.95 -7.02
N SER A 87 -17.73 -0.93 -7.36
CA SER A 87 -18.51 0.30 -7.46
C SER A 87 -18.64 1.00 -6.10
N TYR A 88 -18.90 0.24 -5.04
CA TYR A 88 -19.01 0.74 -3.67
C TYR A 88 -17.71 1.40 -3.22
N LEU A 89 -16.59 0.69 -3.38
CA LEU A 89 -15.28 1.17 -2.94
C LEU A 89 -14.77 2.37 -3.74
N HIS A 90 -15.11 2.48 -5.03
CA HIS A 90 -14.80 3.69 -5.80
C HIS A 90 -15.48 4.95 -5.24
N GLN A 91 -16.69 4.82 -4.68
CA GLN A 91 -17.37 5.93 -4.03
C GLN A 91 -16.72 6.25 -2.68
N GLU A 92 -16.42 5.23 -1.85
CA GLU A 92 -15.76 5.44 -0.56
C GLU A 92 -14.35 6.00 -0.69
N GLN A 93 -13.62 5.67 -1.76
CA GLN A 93 -12.28 6.21 -2.01
C GLN A 93 -12.29 7.74 -2.04
N GLN A 94 -13.29 8.36 -2.68
CA GLN A 94 -13.42 9.82 -2.72
C GLN A 94 -13.61 10.41 -1.32
N VAL A 95 -14.36 9.70 -0.47
CA VAL A 95 -14.62 10.10 0.91
C VAL A 95 -13.36 10.00 1.76
N VAL A 96 -12.60 8.92 1.61
CA VAL A 96 -11.31 8.71 2.29
C VAL A 96 -10.32 9.81 1.93
N GLU A 97 -10.15 10.12 0.64
CA GLU A 97 -9.21 11.15 0.21
C GLU A 97 -9.61 12.55 0.70
N HIS A 98 -10.91 12.86 0.67
CA HIS A 98 -11.40 14.13 1.20
C HIS A 98 -11.12 14.25 2.70
N CYS A 99 -11.48 13.21 3.47
CA CYS A 99 -11.26 13.17 4.91
C CYS A 99 -9.76 13.27 5.26
N ARG A 100 -8.91 12.52 4.56
CA ARG A 100 -7.45 12.58 4.74
C ARG A 100 -6.92 13.98 4.49
N THR A 101 -7.32 14.61 3.38
CA THR A 101 -6.86 15.96 3.01
C THR A 101 -7.30 17.00 4.04
N GLU A 102 -8.55 16.91 4.50
CA GLU A 102 -9.09 17.81 5.53
C GLU A 102 -8.35 17.67 6.86
N ILE A 103 -8.12 16.43 7.32
CA ILE A 103 -7.40 16.16 8.58
C ILE A 103 -5.97 16.66 8.49
N LEU A 104 -5.24 16.35 7.41
CA LEU A 104 -3.85 16.81 7.23
C LEU A 104 -3.76 18.34 7.22
N LYS A 105 -4.71 19.02 6.56
CA LYS A 105 -4.77 20.48 6.59
C LYS A 105 -5.00 21.03 7.99
N LYS A 106 -5.94 20.45 8.76
CA LYS A 106 -6.19 20.90 10.15
C LYS A 106 -5.01 20.60 11.08
N LEU A 107 -4.21 19.56 10.80
CA LEU A 107 -2.99 19.26 11.56
C LEU A 107 -1.90 20.31 11.33
N GLU A 108 -1.84 20.93 10.15
CA GLU A 108 -0.87 22.01 9.89
C GLU A 108 -1.08 23.19 10.84
N ASP A 109 -2.33 23.52 11.19
CA ASP A 109 -2.66 24.57 12.17
C ASP A 109 -2.13 24.23 13.58
N GLU A 110 -1.95 22.95 13.88
CA GLU A 110 -1.39 22.41 15.13
C GLU A 110 0.14 22.12 15.02
N SER A 111 0.82 22.69 14.02
CA SER A 111 2.26 22.50 13.76
C SER A 111 2.68 21.07 13.44
N VAL A 112 1.74 20.23 12.97
CA VAL A 112 2.01 18.87 12.47
C VAL A 112 1.77 18.86 10.96
N SER A 113 2.80 18.63 10.17
CA SER A 113 2.66 18.65 8.70
C SER A 113 3.29 17.44 8.04
N VAL A 114 2.69 16.97 6.93
CA VAL A 114 3.28 15.94 6.08
C VAL A 114 3.71 16.61 4.79
N LYS A 115 5.02 16.63 4.51
CA LYS A 115 5.60 17.34 3.36
C LYS A 115 6.47 16.41 2.53
N SER A 116 6.53 16.67 1.24
CA SER A 116 7.54 16.09 0.36
C SER A 116 8.92 16.70 0.62
N TYR A 117 9.97 15.98 0.19
CA TYR A 117 11.36 16.43 0.29
C TYR A 117 11.56 17.83 -0.33
N ASP A 118 10.86 18.14 -1.42
CA ASP A 118 11.02 19.43 -2.12
C ASP A 118 10.41 20.62 -1.41
N GLU A 119 9.48 20.39 -0.48
CA GLU A 119 8.75 21.41 0.26
C GLU A 119 9.46 21.86 1.55
N VAL A 120 10.60 21.25 1.91
CA VAL A 120 11.40 21.64 3.07
C VAL A 120 12.56 22.58 2.72
N ASN A 121 13.04 23.31 3.73
CA ASN A 121 14.17 24.22 3.58
C ASN A 121 15.50 23.46 3.41
N ASN A 122 16.55 24.17 2.96
CA ASN A 122 17.86 23.56 2.71
C ASN A 122 18.51 22.92 3.96
N GLN A 123 18.27 23.46 5.15
CA GLN A 123 18.82 22.90 6.39
C GLN A 123 18.20 21.52 6.69
N ASP A 124 16.89 21.39 6.52
CA ASP A 124 16.19 20.12 6.68
C ASP A 124 16.57 19.12 5.57
N LYS A 125 16.76 19.59 4.33
CA LYS A 125 17.30 18.74 3.24
C LYS A 125 18.65 18.13 3.61
N HIS A 126 19.56 18.89 4.21
CA HIS A 126 20.85 18.35 4.67
C HIS A 126 20.67 17.23 5.71
N LYS A 127 19.76 17.41 6.68
CA LYS A 127 19.45 16.39 7.69
C LYS A 127 18.84 15.13 7.04
N LEU A 128 17.90 15.30 6.12
CA LEU A 128 17.24 14.20 5.40
C LEU A 128 18.24 13.41 4.55
N ASN A 129 19.15 14.07 3.85
CA ASN A 129 20.18 13.42 3.04
C ASN A 129 21.16 12.63 3.92
N GLN A 130 21.55 13.19 5.07
CA GLN A 130 22.36 12.45 6.05
C GLN A 130 21.61 11.21 6.55
N PHE A 131 20.36 11.38 6.96
CA PHE A 131 19.52 10.27 7.42
C PHE A 131 19.37 9.19 6.35
N PHE A 132 19.14 9.56 5.09
CA PHE A 132 19.05 8.63 3.98
C PHE A 132 20.33 7.80 3.84
N ASN A 133 21.49 8.45 3.79
CA ASN A 133 22.78 7.76 3.62
C ASN A 133 23.12 6.83 4.79
N GLU A 134 22.80 7.23 6.01
CA GLU A 134 23.15 6.47 7.21
C GLU A 134 22.15 5.34 7.52
N ASN A 135 20.86 5.53 7.22
CA ASN A 135 19.79 4.63 7.71
C ASN A 135 18.99 3.95 6.60
N ILE A 136 18.80 4.59 5.44
CA ILE A 136 17.94 4.06 4.36
C ILE A 136 18.79 3.36 3.29
N TYR A 137 19.80 4.04 2.77
CA TYR A 137 20.66 3.54 1.70
C TYR A 137 21.25 2.14 1.99
N PRO A 138 21.74 1.83 3.22
CA PRO A 138 22.33 0.52 3.49
C PRO A 138 21.36 -0.67 3.42
N VAL A 139 20.05 -0.43 3.50
CA VAL A 139 19.03 -1.49 3.60
C VAL A 139 18.04 -1.46 2.43
N ILE A 140 18.05 -0.42 1.61
CA ILE A 140 17.13 -0.31 0.48
C ILE A 140 17.60 -1.18 -0.69
N ILE A 141 16.65 -1.80 -1.41
CA ILE A 141 16.96 -2.78 -2.45
C ILE A 141 16.50 -2.25 -3.82
N PRO A 142 17.40 -1.68 -4.63
CA PRO A 142 17.11 -1.31 -6.02
C PRO A 142 17.19 -2.54 -6.94
N ILE A 143 16.23 -2.67 -7.84
CA ILE A 143 16.12 -3.78 -8.80
C ILE A 143 15.84 -3.20 -10.18
N ALA A 144 16.75 -3.39 -11.13
CA ALA A 144 16.53 -3.03 -12.53
C ALA A 144 15.55 -4.01 -13.18
N ILE A 145 14.65 -3.50 -14.04
CA ILE A 145 13.68 -4.31 -14.78
C ILE A 145 14.00 -4.23 -16.28
N ASP A 146 14.35 -5.37 -16.87
CA ASP A 146 14.60 -5.52 -18.29
C ASP A 146 14.31 -6.96 -18.79
N ALA A 147 14.65 -7.27 -20.05
CA ALA A 147 14.42 -8.59 -20.63
C ALA A 147 15.22 -9.72 -19.93
N THR A 148 16.34 -9.39 -19.29
CA THR A 148 17.20 -10.32 -18.54
C THR A 148 16.89 -10.34 -17.04
N HIS A 149 16.29 -9.26 -16.52
CA HIS A 149 15.87 -9.08 -15.14
C HIS A 149 14.35 -8.80 -15.11
N PRO A 150 13.50 -9.84 -15.18
CA PRO A 150 12.06 -9.66 -15.22
C PRO A 150 11.52 -9.08 -13.90
N PHE A 151 10.28 -8.58 -13.96
CA PHE A 151 9.59 -8.03 -12.80
C PHE A 151 9.62 -9.02 -11.62
N PRO A 152 10.17 -8.64 -10.45
CA PRO A 152 10.48 -9.60 -9.41
C PRO A 152 9.22 -9.95 -8.60
N HIS A 153 9.27 -11.10 -7.91
CA HIS A 153 8.19 -11.50 -7.01
C HIS A 153 8.08 -10.55 -5.80
N LEU A 154 6.90 -9.99 -5.54
CA LEU A 154 6.65 -9.04 -4.45
C LEU A 154 5.86 -9.68 -3.31
N ASN A 155 6.36 -9.60 -2.07
CA ASN A 155 5.71 -10.16 -0.89
C ASN A 155 4.37 -9.43 -0.61
N ASN A 156 3.45 -10.11 0.08
CA ASN A 156 2.19 -9.50 0.48
C ASN A 156 2.42 -8.23 1.33
N LEU A 157 1.60 -7.21 1.11
CA LEU A 157 1.69 -5.88 1.75
C LEU A 157 3.05 -5.18 1.58
N SER A 158 3.89 -5.62 0.64
CA SER A 158 5.16 -4.95 0.34
C SER A 158 4.91 -3.54 -0.19
N PHE A 159 5.63 -2.57 0.34
CA PHE A 159 5.65 -1.19 -0.15
C PHE A 159 6.91 -0.94 -0.97
N GLY A 160 6.78 -0.17 -2.06
CA GLY A 160 7.92 0.17 -2.90
C GLY A 160 7.62 1.29 -3.87
N LEU A 161 8.64 1.65 -4.64
CA LEU A 161 8.56 2.61 -5.73
C LEU A 161 8.82 1.89 -7.04
N ILE A 162 8.05 2.21 -8.07
CA ILE A 162 8.41 1.94 -9.45
C ILE A 162 8.95 3.24 -10.04
N VAL A 163 10.12 3.16 -10.67
CA VAL A 163 10.81 4.31 -11.27
C VAL A 163 10.93 4.10 -12.76
N LYS A 164 10.74 5.17 -13.52
CA LYS A 164 11.04 5.26 -14.94
C LYS A 164 12.30 6.08 -15.08
N LEU A 165 13.30 5.50 -15.73
CA LEU A 165 14.66 5.99 -15.82
C LEU A 165 15.02 6.27 -17.28
N GLN A 166 15.82 7.31 -17.49
CA GLN A 166 16.41 7.62 -18.79
C GLN A 166 17.91 7.34 -18.73
N ASP A 167 18.41 6.57 -19.70
CA ASP A 167 19.85 6.32 -19.84
C ASP A 167 20.59 7.63 -20.19
N LEU A 168 21.69 7.90 -19.51
CA LEU A 168 22.50 9.11 -19.71
C LEU A 168 23.34 9.08 -21.00
N ASP A 169 23.69 7.89 -21.48
CA ASP A 169 24.50 7.72 -22.69
C ASP A 169 23.62 7.68 -23.96
N ASP A 170 22.36 7.24 -23.83
CA ASP A 170 21.39 7.20 -24.92
C ASP A 170 19.97 7.64 -24.47
N GLU A 171 19.62 8.88 -24.78
CA GLU A 171 18.31 9.46 -24.47
C GLU A 171 17.12 8.73 -25.13
N SER A 172 17.35 7.81 -26.08
CA SER A 172 16.27 6.98 -26.65
C SER A 172 15.94 5.74 -25.81
N ILE A 173 16.78 5.40 -24.83
CA ILE A 173 16.64 4.19 -24.02
C ILE A 173 16.00 4.50 -22.66
N GLU A 174 14.73 4.11 -22.53
CA GLU A 174 14.02 4.15 -21.26
C GLU A 174 14.14 2.81 -20.53
N ARG A 175 14.36 2.87 -19.22
CA ARG A 175 14.41 1.70 -18.33
C ARG A 175 13.40 1.83 -17.20
N PHE A 176 13.05 0.70 -16.61
CA PHE A 176 12.25 0.66 -15.41
C PHE A 176 13.09 0.11 -14.26
N GLY A 177 12.89 0.67 -13.08
CA GLY A 177 13.47 0.19 -11.85
C GLY A 177 12.40 0.00 -10.79
N LEU A 178 12.71 -0.83 -9.82
CA LEU A 178 11.92 -1.06 -8.63
C LEU A 178 12.78 -0.78 -7.41
N ILE A 179 12.22 -0.09 -6.43
CA ILE A 179 12.87 0.13 -5.14
C ILE A 179 11.97 -0.46 -4.08
N ARG A 180 12.43 -1.50 -3.39
CA ARG A 180 11.69 -2.08 -2.26
C ARG A 180 12.05 -1.32 -0.99
N VAL A 181 11.04 -0.95 -0.21
CA VAL A 181 11.22 -0.33 1.09
C VAL A 181 10.98 -1.40 2.16
N PRO A 182 12.02 -1.85 2.87
CA PRO A 182 11.87 -2.85 3.94
C PRO A 182 10.91 -2.39 5.03
N ARG A 183 10.18 -3.35 5.63
CA ARG A 183 9.22 -3.06 6.72
C ARG A 183 9.88 -2.54 8.01
N VAL A 184 11.18 -2.76 8.18
CA VAL A 184 11.96 -2.21 9.31
C VAL A 184 12.13 -0.69 9.22
N LEU A 185 12.01 -0.11 8.02
CA LEU A 185 12.05 1.33 7.85
C LEU A 185 10.70 1.95 8.19
N GLU A 186 10.74 3.05 8.92
CA GLU A 186 9.54 3.81 9.23
C GLU A 186 8.97 4.49 7.99
N ARG A 187 7.64 4.60 7.94
CA ARG A 187 6.93 5.19 6.80
C ARG A 187 7.20 6.69 6.65
N PHE A 188 7.47 7.36 7.77
CA PHE A 188 7.68 8.80 7.84
C PHE A 188 8.97 9.09 8.60
N VAL A 189 9.78 9.99 8.05
CA VAL A 189 10.96 10.52 8.75
C VAL A 189 10.54 11.81 9.43
N GLU A 190 10.64 11.86 10.76
CA GLU A 190 10.29 13.04 11.56
C GLU A 190 11.44 14.05 11.60
N LEU A 191 11.10 15.33 11.42
CA LEU A 191 11.97 16.47 11.65
C LEU A 191 11.59 17.14 12.98
N GLU A 192 12.57 17.79 13.62
CA GLU A 192 12.41 18.46 14.95
C GLU A 192 11.29 19.52 15.01
N ASN A 193 10.80 19.99 13.85
CA ASN A 193 9.77 21.02 13.73
C ASN A 193 8.34 20.46 13.55
N GLY A 194 8.11 19.17 13.80
CA GLY A 194 6.80 18.53 13.62
C GLY A 194 6.45 18.25 12.15
N THR A 195 7.44 18.28 11.25
CA THR A 195 7.27 17.90 9.85
C THR A 195 7.64 16.44 9.64
N TYR A 196 6.76 15.69 8.99
CA TYR A 196 6.94 14.27 8.67
C TYR A 196 7.12 14.12 7.16
N ILE A 197 8.23 13.48 6.75
CA ILE A 197 8.56 13.27 5.34
C ILE A 197 8.22 11.82 4.96
N PRO A 198 7.29 11.58 4.02
CA PRO A 198 7.03 10.24 3.51
C PRO A 198 8.30 9.64 2.92
N ILE A 199 8.65 8.42 3.31
CA ILE A 199 9.90 7.77 2.90
C ILE A 199 10.03 7.65 1.38
N GLU A 200 8.93 7.51 0.65
CA GLU A 200 8.94 7.49 -0.82
C GLU A 200 9.41 8.80 -1.42
N SER A 201 9.14 9.94 -0.78
CA SER A 201 9.60 11.23 -1.29
C SER A 201 11.10 11.38 -1.08
N LEU A 202 11.62 10.90 0.06
CA LEU A 202 13.05 10.91 0.34
C LEU A 202 13.82 9.94 -0.57
N VAL A 203 13.30 8.72 -0.74
CA VAL A 203 13.89 7.73 -1.64
C VAL A 203 13.86 8.20 -3.10
N ALA A 204 12.76 8.85 -3.54
CA ALA A 204 12.65 9.38 -4.88
C ALA A 204 13.72 10.43 -5.21
N GLN A 205 14.12 11.23 -4.22
CA GLN A 205 15.19 12.22 -4.38
C GLN A 205 16.55 11.58 -4.67
N HIS A 206 16.78 10.37 -4.16
CA HIS A 206 18.06 9.65 -4.25
C HIS A 206 18.04 8.50 -5.26
N VAL A 207 17.08 8.49 -6.19
CA VAL A 207 17.00 7.41 -7.19
C VAL A 207 18.25 7.34 -8.05
N GLU A 208 18.85 8.47 -8.40
CA GLU A 208 20.05 8.51 -9.24
C GLU A 208 21.29 7.96 -8.52
N ASP A 209 21.31 8.02 -7.18
CA ASP A 209 22.34 7.38 -6.34
C ASP A 209 22.17 5.85 -6.30
N LEU A 210 20.93 5.37 -6.47
CA LEU A 210 20.57 3.95 -6.49
C LEU A 210 20.71 3.31 -7.88
N PHE A 211 20.58 4.12 -8.94
CA PHE A 211 20.69 3.71 -10.34
C PHE A 211 21.70 4.61 -11.07
N PRO A 212 23.01 4.43 -10.82
CA PRO A 212 24.04 5.24 -11.46
C PRO A 212 24.01 5.07 -12.99
N GLY A 213 24.24 6.15 -13.73
CA GLY A 213 24.15 6.16 -15.19
C GLY A 213 22.74 6.47 -15.73
N PHE A 214 21.77 6.69 -14.85
CA PHE A 214 20.40 7.02 -15.22
C PHE A 214 19.91 8.31 -14.56
N THR A 215 18.96 8.97 -15.21
CA THR A 215 18.20 10.09 -14.63
C THR A 215 16.77 9.69 -14.38
N LEU A 216 16.19 10.20 -13.28
CA LEU A 216 14.81 9.90 -12.92
C LEU A 216 13.84 10.70 -13.79
N LEU A 217 13.02 10.02 -14.59
CA LEU A 217 11.92 10.67 -15.34
C LEU A 217 10.66 10.80 -14.49
N LYS A 218 10.22 9.69 -13.89
CA LYS A 218 8.99 9.60 -13.10
C LYS A 218 9.10 8.48 -12.08
N TYR A 219 8.39 8.62 -10.97
CA TYR A 219 8.20 7.53 -10.03
C TYR A 219 6.74 7.43 -9.58
N ALA A 220 6.38 6.27 -9.05
CA ALA A 220 5.13 6.07 -8.35
C ALA A 220 5.34 5.11 -7.18
N ALA A 221 4.81 5.46 -6.01
CA ALA A 221 4.69 4.54 -4.90
C ALA A 221 3.59 3.51 -5.17
N PHE A 222 3.80 2.27 -4.76
CA PHE A 222 2.80 1.23 -4.84
C PHE A 222 2.87 0.30 -3.62
N ARG A 223 1.78 -0.42 -3.41
CA ARG A 223 1.68 -1.48 -2.42
C ARG A 223 0.92 -2.65 -3.04
N VAL A 224 1.31 -3.88 -2.71
CA VAL A 224 0.67 -5.09 -3.25
C VAL A 224 -0.10 -5.80 -2.15
N THR A 225 -1.30 -6.28 -2.45
CA THR A 225 -2.08 -7.20 -1.60
C THR A 225 -2.25 -8.52 -2.33
N ARG A 226 -2.08 -9.64 -1.64
CA ARG A 226 -2.22 -11.01 -2.15
C ARG A 226 -3.34 -11.75 -1.43
N ASN A 227 -3.77 -12.88 -1.99
CA ASN A 227 -4.68 -13.76 -1.28
C ASN A 227 -4.03 -14.24 0.04
N ALA A 228 -4.78 -14.28 1.14
CA ALA A 228 -4.28 -14.70 2.45
C ALA A 228 -3.66 -16.10 2.44
N ASP A 229 -4.28 -17.07 1.74
CA ASP A 229 -3.72 -18.44 1.65
C ASP A 229 -2.31 -18.43 1.01
N ILE A 230 -2.15 -17.65 -0.06
CA ILE A 230 -0.89 -17.52 -0.79
C ILE A 230 0.13 -16.77 0.05
N ALA A 231 -0.30 -15.74 0.78
CA ALA A 231 0.58 -14.96 1.64
C ALA A 231 1.16 -15.80 2.79
N ILE A 232 0.35 -16.68 3.40
CA ILE A 232 0.80 -17.59 4.47
C ILE A 232 1.83 -18.60 3.92
N GLU A 233 1.53 -19.22 2.78
CA GLU A 233 2.47 -20.15 2.11
C GLU A 233 3.80 -19.45 1.72
N GLU A 234 3.73 -18.18 1.29
CA GLU A 234 4.92 -17.37 0.95
C GLU A 234 5.75 -17.02 2.20
N GLU A 235 5.13 -16.58 3.30
CA GLU A 235 5.83 -16.26 4.55
C GLU A 235 6.52 -17.50 5.15
N GLU A 236 5.85 -18.66 5.15
CA GLU A 236 6.45 -19.92 5.61
C GLU A 236 7.67 -20.35 4.76
N ALA A 237 7.66 -20.05 3.46
CA ALA A 237 8.75 -20.37 2.55
C ALA A 237 9.96 -19.44 2.74
N ASP A 238 9.74 -18.15 2.95
CA ASP A 238 10.80 -17.16 3.23
C ASP A 238 11.49 -17.48 4.57
N ASP A 239 10.73 -17.75 5.65
CA ASP A 239 11.26 -18.15 6.96
C ASP A 239 12.14 -19.42 6.85
N PHE A 240 11.73 -20.39 6.04
CA PHE A 240 12.49 -21.62 5.82
C PHE A 240 13.84 -21.35 5.12
N MET A 241 13.88 -20.42 4.17
CA MET A 241 15.11 -20.04 3.48
C MET A 241 16.08 -19.32 4.41
N GLU A 242 15.61 -18.41 5.27
CA GLU A 242 16.47 -17.75 6.27
C GLU A 242 17.12 -18.77 7.22
N ILE A 243 16.35 -19.75 7.72
CA ILE A 243 16.86 -20.82 8.60
C ILE A 243 17.94 -21.67 7.90
N LEU A 244 17.76 -21.99 6.62
CA LEU A 244 18.75 -22.73 5.83
C LEU A 244 20.05 -21.93 5.65
N GLU A 245 19.95 -20.62 5.39
CA GLU A 245 21.10 -19.74 5.25
C GLU A 245 21.88 -19.61 6.56
N GLU A 246 21.21 -19.49 7.71
CA GLU A 246 21.85 -19.51 9.02
C GLU A 246 22.55 -20.84 9.32
N GLY A 247 21.90 -21.97 8.99
CA GLY A 247 22.47 -23.30 9.17
C GLY A 247 23.72 -23.57 8.32
N LEU A 248 23.81 -22.94 7.14
CA LEU A 248 24.98 -23.00 6.27
C LEU A 248 26.12 -22.08 6.76
N LYS A 249 25.80 -20.93 7.35
CA LYS A 249 26.79 -20.03 7.98
C LYS A 249 27.47 -20.68 9.20
N LEU A 250 26.76 -21.52 9.96
CA LEU A 250 27.31 -22.28 11.10
C LEU A 250 28.30 -23.41 10.69
N ARG A 251 28.45 -23.68 9.39
CA ARG A 251 29.38 -24.71 8.85
C ARG A 251 30.64 -24.13 8.19
N ARG A 252 30.90 -22.82 8.31
CA ARG A 252 32.14 -22.17 7.85
C ARG A 252 32.96 -21.61 9.00
#